data_AF-A0A848WSL0-F1
#
_entry.id   AF-A0A848WSL0-F1
#
_cell.length_a   1.000
_cell.length_b   1.000
_cell.length_c   1.000
_cell.angle_alpha   90.00
_cell.angle_beta   90.00
_cell.angle_gamma   90.00
#
_symmetry.space_group_name_H-M   'P 1'
#
loop_
_entity.id
_entity.type
_entity.pdbx_description
1 polymer ?
#
loop_
_entity_poly.entity_id
_entity_poly.type
_entity_poly.pdbx_seq_one_letter_code
_entity_poly.pdbx_strand_id
1 'polypeptide(L)'
;MACSLLFAIPGSLLVDATAIGGEPETEPFRPKAGEFPPLEKAHSYRGELVFVDHANRRGSIRVAGDGKFYRNDPQPFAMLPYGVIRYHGAPADLRDISLGTVLHVRGFLPPDPKISAVPVLPIDNKDKDVGHYRGTGTAPAENHVLLLEDEPSHCLREGLVWKLKEIDIKNNNAGKIIASREPKTDADKSDKFEDQALTFDAATRIWRGRERIKVADLITEKAWPASGKKDLGGQAVLLGITWKPAPGDGLSGAFTQFHISDIWLDDDSIQHAAEFQTETHKTFIRSRWMPAWVDAIEYGKFGRATVTATLFGGMNSALYNDFKRGIGAQINGAENTLKHTAGHYGPGHIASSGKILGVTKVDGEIPVGSSGIQIQFETDLIIEGIRPGRIVRVRPESWPKTQIPREEYLFQNSPENRFPTPDIFPKY
;
A
#
# COMPACT_ATOMS: atom_id res chain seq x y z
N MET A 1 -38.33 -54.68 -55.31
CA MET A 1 -39.07 -53.46 -54.93
C MET A 1 -38.07 -52.32 -54.96
N ALA A 2 -38.18 -51.46 -55.98
CA ALA A 2 -37.26 -50.37 -56.26
C ALA A 2 -37.55 -49.16 -55.37
N CYS A 3 -36.53 -48.41 -54.96
CA CYS A 3 -36.45 -46.98 -55.24
C CYS A 3 -35.09 -46.41 -54.83
N SER A 4 -34.35 -45.96 -55.83
CA SER A 4 -33.24 -45.04 -55.75
C SER A 4 -33.72 -43.66 -55.32
N LEU A 5 -32.87 -42.86 -54.66
CA LEU A 5 -32.90 -41.40 -54.78
C LEU A 5 -31.52 -40.84 -54.42
N LEU A 6 -30.79 -40.45 -55.48
CA LEU A 6 -29.70 -39.48 -55.44
C LEU A 6 -30.30 -38.10 -55.12
N PHE A 7 -29.59 -37.31 -54.31
CA PHE A 7 -29.67 -35.85 -54.39
C PHE A 7 -28.27 -35.24 -54.30
N ALA A 8 -28.07 -34.26 -55.17
CA ALA A 8 -26.81 -33.60 -55.49
C ALA A 8 -26.80 -32.18 -54.89
N ILE A 9 -25.64 -31.80 -54.30
CA ILE A 9 -24.94 -30.49 -54.11
C ILE A 9 -25.77 -29.19 -53.84
N PRO A 10 -25.29 -28.24 -53.00
CA PRO A 10 -24.23 -27.30 -53.42
C PRO A 10 -23.15 -27.01 -52.35
N GLY A 11 -21.99 -26.55 -52.83
CA GLY A 11 -20.79 -26.29 -52.03
C GLY A 11 -20.92 -25.12 -51.06
N SER A 12 -20.24 -25.24 -49.92
CA SER A 12 -20.05 -24.15 -48.97
C SER A 12 -18.71 -23.48 -49.25
N LEU A 13 -18.77 -22.19 -49.61
CA LEU A 13 -17.65 -21.28 -49.63
C LEU A 13 -17.07 -21.16 -48.21
N LEU A 14 -15.81 -21.54 -48.04
CA LEU A 14 -14.99 -21.11 -46.91
C LEU A 14 -14.59 -19.66 -47.14
N VAL A 15 -15.20 -18.74 -46.40
CA VAL A 15 -14.72 -17.36 -46.27
C VAL A 15 -13.85 -17.34 -45.01
N ASP A 16 -12.53 -17.32 -45.21
CA ASP A 16 -11.57 -17.01 -44.16
C ASP A 16 -11.75 -15.53 -43.77
N ALA A 17 -12.60 -15.29 -42.79
CA ALA A 17 -12.64 -14.01 -42.09
C ALA A 17 -11.46 -13.96 -41.12
N THR A 18 -10.35 -13.36 -41.54
CA THR A 18 -9.32 -12.86 -40.63
C THR A 18 -9.94 -11.77 -39.75
N ALA A 19 -10.49 -12.18 -38.61
CA ALA A 19 -10.88 -11.27 -37.55
C ALA A 19 -9.60 -10.71 -36.93
N ILE A 20 -9.24 -9.49 -37.34
CA ILE A 20 -8.32 -8.63 -36.60
C ILE A 20 -9.10 -8.18 -35.37
N GLY A 21 -9.09 -9.03 -34.34
CA GLY A 21 -9.62 -8.71 -33.03
C GLY A 21 -8.65 -7.77 -32.32
N GLY A 22 -8.86 -6.46 -32.45
CA GLY A 22 -8.40 -5.54 -31.43
C GLY A 22 -9.13 -5.89 -30.13
N GLU A 23 -8.39 -6.11 -29.05
CA GLU A 23 -8.99 -6.20 -27.72
C GLU A 23 -9.82 -4.94 -27.47
N PRO A 24 -11.06 -5.05 -26.95
CA PRO A 24 -11.82 -3.87 -26.60
C PRO A 24 -11.02 -3.09 -25.55
N GLU A 25 -10.75 -1.80 -25.80
CA GLU A 25 -10.22 -0.88 -24.79
C GLU A 25 -11.10 -1.00 -23.55
N THR A 26 -10.55 -1.62 -22.50
CA THR A 26 -11.25 -1.75 -21.23
C THR A 26 -11.47 -0.36 -20.66
N GLU A 27 -12.72 0.02 -20.42
CA GLU A 27 -13.03 1.32 -19.82
C GLU A 27 -12.17 1.57 -18.56
N PRO A 28 -11.59 2.78 -18.40
CA PRO A 28 -10.75 3.09 -17.25
C PRO A 28 -11.52 2.90 -15.93
N PHE A 29 -10.98 2.07 -15.03
CA PHE A 29 -11.68 1.73 -13.79
C PHE A 29 -11.51 2.81 -12.71
N ARG A 30 -12.63 3.16 -12.06
CA ARG A 30 -12.68 4.07 -10.91
C ARG A 30 -13.33 3.38 -9.71
N PRO A 31 -12.81 3.56 -8.47
CA PRO A 31 -13.48 3.10 -7.27
C PRO A 31 -14.84 3.78 -7.11
N LYS A 32 -15.85 3.01 -6.69
CA LYS A 32 -17.19 3.49 -6.39
C LYS A 32 -17.34 3.72 -4.89
N ALA A 33 -18.06 4.77 -4.51
CA ALA A 33 -18.37 5.02 -3.11
C ALA A 33 -19.17 3.85 -2.50
N GLY A 34 -18.77 3.38 -1.32
CA GLY A 34 -19.41 2.26 -0.62
C GLY A 34 -19.00 0.86 -1.10
N GLU A 35 -18.06 0.76 -2.06
CA GLU A 35 -17.55 -0.52 -2.55
C GLU A 35 -16.03 -0.64 -2.36
N PHE A 36 -15.56 -1.84 -2.02
CA PHE A 36 -14.13 -2.15 -2.06
C PHE A 36 -13.73 -2.54 -3.49
N PRO A 37 -12.83 -1.81 -4.16
CA PRO A 37 -12.43 -2.13 -5.52
C PRO A 37 -11.55 -3.38 -5.58
N PRO A 38 -11.69 -4.22 -6.62
CA PRO A 38 -10.85 -5.42 -6.80
C PRO A 38 -9.40 -5.03 -7.08
N LEU A 39 -8.45 -5.69 -6.40
CA LEU A 39 -7.02 -5.36 -6.45
C LEU A 39 -6.43 -5.57 -7.85
N GLU A 40 -7.01 -6.46 -8.64
CA GLU A 40 -6.58 -6.84 -9.99
C GLU A 40 -6.79 -5.70 -10.99
N LYS A 41 -7.73 -4.79 -10.70
CA LYS A 41 -7.97 -3.60 -11.51
C LYS A 41 -7.06 -2.42 -11.14
N ALA A 42 -6.27 -2.55 -10.08
CA ALA A 42 -5.34 -1.50 -9.67
C ALA A 42 -4.12 -1.47 -10.59
N HIS A 43 -3.71 -0.27 -11.01
CA HIS A 43 -2.45 -0.10 -11.70
C HIS A 43 -1.29 -0.30 -10.73
N SER A 44 -0.26 -1.02 -11.18
CA SER A 44 0.91 -1.40 -10.40
C SER A 44 2.11 -0.59 -10.82
N TYR A 45 2.77 0.07 -9.88
CA TYR A 45 4.04 0.76 -10.11
C TYR A 45 4.88 0.76 -8.83
N ARG A 46 6.14 1.15 -8.97
CA ARG A 46 7.12 1.19 -7.88
C ARG A 46 7.86 2.51 -7.91
N GLY A 47 8.28 3.01 -6.75
CA GLY A 47 9.09 4.22 -6.69
C GLY A 47 9.54 4.60 -5.30
N GLU A 48 10.39 5.61 -5.23
CA GLU A 48 10.93 6.14 -3.97
C GLU A 48 9.95 7.11 -3.31
N LEU A 49 9.66 6.92 -2.02
CA LEU A 49 8.91 7.87 -1.22
C LEU A 49 9.74 9.13 -0.93
N VAL A 50 9.32 10.30 -1.41
CA VAL A 50 10.09 11.55 -1.25
C VAL A 50 9.40 12.60 -0.39
N PHE A 51 8.10 12.46 -0.16
CA PHE A 51 7.31 13.38 0.65
C PHE A 51 6.17 12.64 1.34
N VAL A 52 5.88 13.01 2.59
CA VAL A 52 4.79 12.45 3.40
C VAL A 52 4.02 13.57 4.08
N ASP A 53 2.70 13.56 3.90
CA ASP A 53 1.73 14.24 4.73
C ASP A 53 0.83 13.18 5.37
N HIS A 54 1.34 12.62 6.47
CA HIS A 54 0.71 11.49 7.16
C HIS A 54 -0.69 11.85 7.68
N ALA A 55 -0.92 13.11 8.06
CA ALA A 55 -2.19 13.56 8.61
C ALA A 55 -3.29 13.54 7.56
N ASN A 56 -2.99 13.92 6.31
CA ASN A 56 -3.95 13.83 5.19
C ASN A 56 -3.84 12.51 4.41
N ARG A 57 -3.04 11.55 4.89
CA ARG A 57 -2.78 10.25 4.24
C ARG A 57 -2.39 10.39 2.76
N ARG A 58 -1.43 11.27 2.47
CA ARG A 58 -0.95 11.55 1.12
C ARG A 58 0.57 11.72 1.12
N GLY A 59 1.18 11.67 -0.06
CA GLY A 59 2.62 11.83 -0.21
C GLY A 59 3.01 12.04 -1.65
N SER A 60 4.31 11.94 -1.94
CA SER A 60 4.81 11.89 -3.31
C SER A 60 5.79 10.75 -3.50
N ILE A 61 5.68 10.06 -4.63
CA ILE A 61 6.56 8.98 -5.05
C ILE A 61 7.28 9.37 -6.33
N ARG A 62 8.60 9.26 -6.35
CA ARG A 62 9.38 9.30 -7.59
C ARG A 62 9.28 7.93 -8.25
N VAL A 63 8.44 7.84 -9.28
CA VAL A 63 8.12 6.58 -9.95
C VAL A 63 9.32 6.09 -10.76
N ALA A 64 9.59 4.79 -10.66
CA ALA A 64 10.56 4.11 -11.49
C ALA A 64 10.03 3.97 -12.91
N GLY A 65 10.79 4.46 -13.88
CA GLY A 65 10.57 4.25 -15.30
C GLY A 65 11.87 3.87 -15.97
N ASP A 66 11.82 3.71 -17.30
CA ASP A 66 12.94 3.16 -18.08
C ASP A 66 14.13 4.13 -18.25
N GLY A 67 13.94 5.41 -17.88
CA GLY A 67 14.96 6.44 -17.95
C GLY A 67 15.79 6.62 -16.69
N LYS A 68 16.39 7.80 -16.54
CA LYS A 68 17.24 8.16 -15.41
C LYS A 68 16.37 8.51 -14.18
N PHE A 69 16.14 7.51 -13.33
CA PHE A 69 15.30 7.57 -12.12
C PHE A 69 15.38 8.90 -11.36
N TYR A 70 16.58 9.37 -11.02
CA TYR A 70 16.77 10.58 -10.19
C TYR A 70 16.22 11.89 -10.82
N ARG A 71 15.96 11.90 -12.13
CA ARG A 71 15.40 13.06 -12.85
C ARG A 71 13.87 13.06 -12.90
N ASN A 72 13.25 11.97 -12.48
CA ASN A 72 11.80 11.85 -12.51
C ASN A 72 11.19 12.78 -11.46
N ASP A 73 10.17 13.52 -11.87
CA ASP A 73 9.45 14.41 -10.97
C ASP A 73 8.64 13.54 -10.01
N PRO A 74 8.68 13.82 -8.69
CA PRO A 74 7.81 13.15 -7.73
C PRO A 74 6.35 13.30 -8.10
N GLN A 75 5.60 12.21 -8.02
CA GLN A 75 4.18 12.16 -8.34
C GLN A 75 3.35 12.07 -7.06
N PRO A 76 2.35 12.95 -6.89
CA PRO A 76 1.53 12.96 -5.69
C PRO A 76 0.62 11.73 -5.65
N PHE A 77 0.37 11.21 -4.45
CA PHE A 77 -0.61 10.14 -4.23
C PHE A 77 -1.44 10.43 -2.98
N ALA A 78 -2.67 9.93 -2.95
CA ALA A 78 -3.55 9.92 -1.78
C ALA A 78 -3.97 8.49 -1.46
N MET A 79 -3.95 8.11 -0.19
CA MET A 79 -4.52 6.82 0.22
C MET A 79 -6.05 6.90 0.16
N LEU A 80 -6.69 5.84 -0.35
CA LEU A 80 -8.12 5.63 -0.14
C LEU A 80 -8.43 5.52 1.37
N PRO A 81 -9.67 5.80 1.82
CA PRO A 81 -10.02 5.70 3.24
C PRO A 81 -9.72 4.31 3.82
N TYR A 82 -9.94 3.28 3.02
CA TYR A 82 -9.68 1.86 3.31
C TYR A 82 -8.33 1.38 2.73
N GLY A 83 -7.46 2.29 2.33
CA GLY A 83 -6.13 1.95 1.80
C GLY A 83 -5.24 1.32 2.88
N VAL A 84 -4.58 0.23 2.52
CA VAL A 84 -3.70 -0.58 3.37
C VAL A 84 -2.25 -0.17 3.15
N ILE A 85 -1.51 -0.04 4.25
CA ILE A 85 -0.08 0.25 4.22
C ILE A 85 0.63 -0.87 4.97
N ARG A 86 1.70 -1.42 4.38
CA ARG A 86 2.55 -2.42 5.02
C ARG A 86 4.01 -1.99 5.01
N TYR A 87 4.67 -2.20 6.14
CA TYR A 87 6.08 -1.93 6.33
C TYR A 87 6.70 -3.05 7.17
N HIS A 88 7.87 -3.54 6.78
CA HIS A 88 8.56 -4.65 7.45
C HIS A 88 7.67 -5.89 7.66
N GLY A 89 6.81 -6.22 6.68
CA GLY A 89 5.91 -7.36 6.76
C GLY A 89 4.68 -7.17 7.64
N ALA A 90 4.48 -5.99 8.25
CA ALA A 90 3.40 -5.72 9.20
C ALA A 90 2.54 -4.49 8.80
N PRO A 91 1.31 -4.37 9.34
CA PRO A 91 0.50 -3.16 9.22
C PRO A 91 1.23 -1.88 9.67
N ALA A 92 1.02 -0.78 8.94
CA ALA A 92 1.69 0.49 9.20
C ALA A 92 0.81 1.72 8.90
N ASP A 93 1.26 2.89 9.35
CA ASP A 93 0.81 4.20 8.88
C ASP A 93 1.91 4.88 8.07
N LEU A 94 1.57 5.89 7.24
CA LEU A 94 2.56 6.59 6.41
C LEU A 94 3.70 7.21 7.22
N ARG A 95 3.45 7.59 8.49
CA ARG A 95 4.47 8.15 9.39
C ARG A 95 5.57 7.16 9.78
N ASP A 96 5.32 5.86 9.63
CA ASP A 96 6.25 4.80 10.02
C ASP A 96 7.30 4.56 8.93
N ILE A 97 7.01 4.98 7.70
CA ILE A 97 7.86 4.75 6.53
C ILE A 97 8.86 5.89 6.40
N SER A 98 10.14 5.54 6.33
CA SER A 98 11.20 6.52 6.12
C SER A 98 11.18 7.06 4.69
N LEU A 99 11.53 8.35 4.53
CA LEU A 99 11.80 8.90 3.20
C LEU A 99 12.98 8.17 2.55
N GLY A 100 12.93 8.05 1.23
CA GLY A 100 13.88 7.27 0.45
C GLY A 100 13.53 5.79 0.32
N THR A 101 12.58 5.26 1.10
CA THR A 101 12.10 3.88 0.95
C THR A 101 11.45 3.68 -0.42
N VAL A 102 11.80 2.60 -1.10
CA VAL A 102 11.17 2.21 -2.35
C VAL A 102 9.93 1.37 -2.04
N LEU A 103 8.79 1.83 -2.54
CA LEU A 103 7.47 1.26 -2.28
C LEU A 103 6.85 0.70 -3.56
N HIS A 104 6.12 -0.39 -3.40
CA HIS A 104 5.18 -0.94 -4.37
C HIS A 104 3.81 -0.32 -4.15
N VAL A 105 3.18 0.13 -5.24
CA VAL A 105 1.93 0.87 -5.22
C VAL A 105 0.90 0.14 -6.07
N ARG A 106 -0.30 -0.04 -5.51
CA ARG A 106 -1.50 -0.46 -6.25
C ARG A 106 -2.51 0.69 -6.16
N GLY A 107 -2.61 1.43 -7.26
CA GLY A 107 -3.38 2.66 -7.33
C GLY A 107 -4.55 2.58 -8.30
N PHE A 108 -5.52 3.46 -8.11
CA PHE A 108 -6.64 3.67 -9.02
C PHE A 108 -6.72 5.12 -9.46
N LEU A 109 -7.45 5.34 -10.55
CA LEU A 109 -7.92 6.68 -10.91
C LEU A 109 -8.76 7.27 -9.76
N PRO A 110 -8.83 8.61 -9.65
CA PRO A 110 -9.62 9.26 -8.61
C PRO A 110 -11.09 8.79 -8.61
N PRO A 111 -11.69 8.56 -7.44
CA PRO A 111 -13.13 8.33 -7.31
C PRO A 111 -13.95 9.49 -7.90
N ASP A 112 -15.18 9.20 -8.31
CA ASP A 112 -16.16 10.20 -8.78
C ASP A 112 -17.12 10.58 -7.62
N PRO A 113 -17.45 11.87 -7.35
CA PRO A 113 -17.01 13.10 -8.03
C PRO A 113 -15.56 13.51 -7.73
N LYS A 114 -14.99 14.35 -8.62
CA LYS A 114 -13.59 14.85 -8.66
C LYS A 114 -13.10 15.66 -7.43
N ILE A 115 -13.56 15.40 -6.21
CA ILE A 115 -12.95 15.97 -5.00
C ILE A 115 -11.73 15.12 -4.63
N SER A 116 -10.64 15.35 -5.36
CA SER A 116 -9.36 14.70 -5.11
C SER A 116 -8.53 15.49 -4.10
N ALA A 117 -7.80 14.79 -3.22
CA ALA A 117 -6.87 15.41 -2.27
C ALA A 117 -5.48 15.70 -2.88
N VAL A 118 -5.27 15.27 -4.12
CA VAL A 118 -4.07 15.41 -4.94
C VAL A 118 -4.44 15.80 -6.39
N PRO A 119 -3.52 16.36 -7.18
CA PRO A 119 -3.76 16.63 -8.60
C PRO A 119 -4.34 15.43 -9.36
N VAL A 120 -5.34 15.68 -10.22
CA VAL A 120 -5.93 14.67 -11.12
C VAL A 120 -5.17 14.74 -12.45
N LEU A 121 -4.43 13.69 -12.77
CA LEU A 121 -3.65 13.61 -13.99
C LEU A 121 -4.50 13.06 -15.16
N PRO A 122 -4.18 13.42 -16.42
CA PRO A 122 -4.76 12.77 -17.61
C PRO A 122 -4.57 11.25 -17.58
N ILE A 123 -5.60 10.49 -17.96
CA ILE A 123 -5.64 9.02 -17.85
C ILE A 123 -4.49 8.35 -18.62
N ASP A 124 -4.10 8.93 -19.75
CA ASP A 124 -3.03 8.48 -20.63
C ASP A 124 -1.62 8.85 -20.12
N ASN A 125 -1.48 9.51 -18.97
CA ASN A 125 -0.17 9.97 -18.49
C ASN A 125 0.84 8.84 -18.22
N LYS A 126 0.37 7.63 -17.87
CA LYS A 126 1.26 6.47 -17.71
C LYS A 126 1.90 6.04 -19.03
N ASP A 127 1.29 6.37 -20.17
CA ASP A 127 1.77 5.98 -21.49
C ASP A 127 2.61 7.07 -22.15
N LYS A 128 2.77 8.23 -21.50
CA LYS A 128 3.54 9.36 -22.04
C LYS A 128 5.03 9.19 -21.80
N ASP A 129 5.80 9.32 -22.87
CA ASP A 129 7.25 9.56 -22.79
C ASP A 129 7.49 11.03 -22.42
N VAL A 130 8.07 11.25 -21.24
CA VAL A 130 8.45 12.59 -20.75
C VAL A 130 9.88 12.99 -21.15
N GLY A 131 10.38 12.37 -22.22
CA GLY A 131 11.63 12.67 -22.92
C GLY A 131 12.72 11.63 -22.66
N HIS A 132 13.70 11.61 -23.56
CA HIS A 132 14.80 10.63 -23.63
C HIS A 132 15.58 10.36 -22.31
N TYR A 133 15.49 11.26 -21.33
CA TYR A 133 16.18 11.11 -20.05
C TYR A 133 15.33 10.54 -18.92
N ARG A 134 14.00 10.54 -19.03
CA ARG A 134 13.08 10.16 -17.95
C ARG A 134 12.30 8.89 -18.31
N GLY A 135 12.00 8.71 -19.60
CA GLY A 135 11.30 7.54 -20.13
C GLY A 135 9.79 7.63 -19.93
N THR A 136 9.14 6.49 -20.17
CA THR A 136 7.68 6.32 -20.10
C THR A 136 7.23 5.89 -18.70
N GLY A 137 5.95 6.11 -18.35
CA GLY A 137 5.38 5.54 -17.11
C GLY A 137 5.68 6.27 -15.81
N THR A 138 6.34 7.43 -15.87
CA THR A 138 6.83 8.12 -14.65
C THR A 138 5.78 8.98 -13.94
N ALA A 139 4.57 9.09 -14.49
CA ALA A 139 3.48 9.94 -13.98
C ALA A 139 2.08 9.28 -14.04
N PRO A 140 1.87 8.08 -13.46
CA PRO A 140 0.60 7.39 -13.57
C PRO A 140 -0.56 8.20 -12.97
N ALA A 141 -1.70 8.22 -13.66
CA ALA A 141 -2.91 8.91 -13.18
C ALA A 141 -3.60 8.17 -12.03
N GLU A 142 -3.23 6.91 -11.84
CA GLU A 142 -3.70 6.02 -10.78
C GLU A 142 -3.03 6.34 -9.43
N ASN A 143 -3.29 7.54 -8.94
CA ASN A 143 -2.68 8.08 -7.73
C ASN A 143 -3.55 7.98 -6.46
N HIS A 144 -4.68 7.26 -6.52
CA HIS A 144 -5.51 6.92 -5.36
C HIS A 144 -5.21 5.50 -4.90
N VAL A 145 -4.40 5.40 -3.85
CA VAL A 145 -3.70 4.17 -3.46
C VAL A 145 -4.57 3.30 -2.57
N LEU A 146 -4.76 2.05 -3.00
CA LEU A 146 -5.37 0.99 -2.21
C LEU A 146 -4.34 0.23 -1.38
N LEU A 147 -3.17 -0.03 -1.93
CA LEU A 147 -2.12 -0.81 -1.26
C LEU A 147 -0.76 -0.17 -1.49
N LEU A 148 -0.05 0.06 -0.38
CA LEU A 148 1.29 0.64 -0.35
C LEU A 148 2.20 -0.27 0.50
N GLU A 149 3.25 -0.82 -0.10
CA GLU A 149 4.09 -1.84 0.54
C GLU A 149 5.56 -1.54 0.34
N ASP A 150 6.38 -1.71 1.38
CA ASP A 150 7.82 -1.83 1.18
C ASP A 150 8.20 -3.17 0.52
N GLU A 151 9.45 -3.26 0.05
CA GLU A 151 9.93 -4.44 -0.66
C GLU A 151 9.75 -5.75 0.14
N PRO A 152 10.09 -5.85 1.45
CA PRO A 152 9.81 -7.05 2.24
C PRO A 152 8.32 -7.39 2.32
N SER A 153 7.44 -6.41 2.57
CA SER A 153 6.00 -6.67 2.66
C SER A 153 5.43 -7.17 1.33
N HIS A 154 5.84 -6.55 0.22
CA HIS A 154 5.46 -6.99 -1.12
C HIS A 154 5.93 -8.41 -1.39
N CYS A 155 7.21 -8.71 -1.12
CA CYS A 155 7.76 -10.04 -1.28
C CYS A 155 7.00 -11.09 -0.45
N LEU A 156 6.73 -10.81 0.83
CA LEU A 156 5.97 -11.72 1.69
C LEU A 156 4.55 -11.98 1.18
N ARG A 157 3.87 -10.96 0.65
CA ARG A 157 2.51 -11.10 0.11
C ARG A 157 2.47 -11.91 -1.19
N GLU A 158 3.44 -11.69 -2.08
CA GLU A 158 3.54 -12.36 -3.37
C GLU A 158 4.27 -13.72 -3.30
N GLY A 159 4.73 -14.14 -2.11
CA GLY A 159 5.49 -15.38 -1.96
C GLY A 159 6.89 -15.33 -2.60
N LEU A 160 7.50 -14.15 -2.67
CA LEU A 160 8.80 -13.90 -3.27
C LEU A 160 9.90 -13.74 -2.21
N VAL A 161 11.15 -13.94 -2.63
CA VAL A 161 12.38 -13.64 -1.90
C VAL A 161 13.41 -13.04 -2.86
N TRP A 162 14.44 -12.41 -2.31
CA TRP A 162 15.62 -12.04 -3.09
C TRP A 162 16.68 -13.13 -2.98
N LYS A 163 17.29 -13.51 -4.10
CA LYS A 163 18.41 -14.45 -4.18
C LYS A 163 19.68 -13.66 -4.39
N LEU A 164 20.56 -13.63 -3.39
CA LEU A 164 21.85 -12.93 -3.49
C LEU A 164 22.83 -13.81 -4.28
N LYS A 165 23.26 -13.35 -5.45
CA LYS A 165 24.12 -14.11 -6.37
C LYS A 165 25.59 -13.78 -6.17
N GLU A 166 25.99 -12.52 -6.36
CA GLU A 166 27.38 -12.10 -6.22
C GLU A 166 27.45 -10.83 -5.38
N ILE A 167 28.46 -10.74 -4.53
CA ILE A 167 28.85 -9.50 -3.86
C ILE A 167 30.21 -9.03 -4.37
N ASP A 168 30.33 -7.75 -4.67
CA ASP A 168 31.59 -7.07 -4.99
C ASP A 168 31.85 -5.97 -3.95
N ILE A 169 32.77 -6.23 -3.02
CA ILE A 169 33.15 -5.28 -1.97
C ILE A 169 34.32 -4.43 -2.46
N LYS A 170 34.16 -3.12 -2.43
CA LYS A 170 35.22 -2.14 -2.70
C LYS A 170 35.68 -1.50 -1.38
N ASN A 171 36.31 -0.34 -1.48
CA ASN A 171 36.78 0.40 -0.31
C ASN A 171 35.64 0.76 0.65
N ASN A 172 35.97 0.90 1.94
CA ASN A 172 35.08 1.39 3.00
C ASN A 172 33.82 0.55 3.24
N ASN A 173 33.92 -0.78 3.11
CA ASN A 173 32.80 -1.72 3.34
C ASN A 173 31.55 -1.37 2.50
N ALA A 174 31.78 -0.88 1.28
CA ALA A 174 30.74 -0.49 0.35
C ALA A 174 30.96 -1.17 -1.00
N GLY A 175 29.89 -1.37 -1.75
CA GLY A 175 29.98 -2.17 -2.96
C GLY A 175 28.66 -2.38 -3.66
N LYS A 176 28.62 -3.45 -4.46
CA LYS A 176 27.42 -3.89 -5.17
C LYS A 176 27.09 -5.33 -4.84
N ILE A 177 25.81 -5.64 -4.82
CA ILE A 177 25.27 -7.00 -4.76
C ILE A 177 24.44 -7.20 -6.03
N ILE A 178 24.70 -8.29 -6.75
CA ILE A 178 23.85 -8.79 -7.82
C ILE A 178 22.82 -9.72 -7.19
N ALA A 179 21.54 -9.43 -7.39
CA ALA A 179 20.46 -10.23 -6.87
C ALA A 179 19.26 -10.25 -7.81
N SER A 180 18.47 -11.32 -7.75
CA SER A 180 17.21 -11.48 -8.48
C SER A 180 16.08 -11.67 -7.47
N ARG A 181 14.88 -11.20 -7.83
CA ARG A 181 13.66 -11.43 -7.05
C ARG A 181 12.89 -12.61 -7.63
N GLU A 182 12.69 -13.65 -6.83
CA GLU A 182 12.22 -14.96 -7.29
C GLU A 182 11.17 -15.54 -6.32
N PRO A 183 10.29 -16.46 -6.76
CA PRO A 183 9.42 -17.21 -5.87
C PRO A 183 10.17 -17.97 -4.78
N LYS A 184 9.63 -18.02 -3.55
CA LYS A 184 10.25 -18.74 -2.41
C LYS A 184 10.28 -20.26 -2.65
N THR A 185 9.31 -20.81 -3.37
CA THR A 185 9.07 -22.27 -3.48
C THR A 185 9.26 -22.88 -4.88
N ASP A 186 9.55 -22.09 -5.93
CA ASP A 186 9.81 -22.61 -7.29
C ASP A 186 11.28 -22.36 -7.68
N ALA A 187 12.13 -23.38 -7.50
CA ALA A 187 13.58 -23.30 -7.73
C ALA A 187 14.00 -23.62 -9.18
N ASP A 188 13.10 -24.11 -10.04
CA ASP A 188 13.49 -24.75 -11.30
C ASP A 188 13.74 -23.78 -12.48
N LYS A 189 13.76 -22.47 -12.27
CA LYS A 189 13.90 -21.47 -13.36
C LYS A 189 14.70 -20.22 -12.97
N SER A 190 15.89 -20.38 -12.38
CA SER A 190 16.80 -19.25 -12.06
C SER A 190 17.13 -18.36 -13.28
N ASP A 191 17.08 -18.91 -14.50
CA ASP A 191 17.42 -18.21 -15.74
C ASP A 191 16.31 -17.30 -16.29
N LYS A 192 15.17 -17.19 -15.59
CA LYS A 192 14.03 -16.37 -16.02
C LYS A 192 13.85 -15.06 -15.27
N PHE A 193 14.62 -14.82 -14.21
CA PHE A 193 14.47 -13.64 -13.37
C PHE A 193 15.60 -12.65 -13.62
N GLU A 194 15.24 -11.38 -13.76
CA GLU A 194 16.17 -10.31 -14.09
C GLU A 194 17.12 -10.03 -12.91
N ASP A 195 18.42 -10.04 -13.20
CA ASP A 195 19.46 -9.66 -12.25
C ASP A 195 19.51 -8.15 -12.08
N GLN A 196 19.45 -7.71 -10.83
CA GLN A 196 19.57 -6.31 -10.46
C GLN A 196 20.86 -6.08 -9.67
N ALA A 197 21.62 -5.08 -10.10
CA ALA A 197 22.78 -4.60 -9.37
C ALA A 197 22.38 -3.57 -8.33
N LEU A 198 22.37 -3.94 -7.06
CA LEU A 198 22.01 -3.08 -5.94
C LEU A 198 23.27 -2.58 -5.21
N THR A 199 23.29 -1.35 -4.74
CA THR A 199 24.39 -0.85 -3.90
C THR A 199 24.17 -1.23 -2.44
N PHE A 200 25.25 -1.32 -1.68
CA PHE A 200 25.23 -1.37 -0.21
C PHE A 200 26.43 -0.57 0.32
N ASP A 201 26.36 -0.17 1.59
CA ASP A 201 27.45 0.52 2.27
C ASP A 201 27.56 0.06 3.74
N ALA A 202 28.50 0.65 4.48
CA ALA A 202 28.72 0.31 5.89
C ALA A 202 27.49 0.56 6.79
N ALA A 203 26.50 1.34 6.33
CA ALA A 203 25.26 1.61 7.06
C ALA A 203 24.15 0.60 6.72
N THR A 204 24.31 -0.26 5.72
CA THR A 204 23.39 -1.37 5.44
C THR A 204 23.26 -2.25 6.68
N ARG A 205 22.02 -2.41 7.16
CA ARG A 205 21.70 -3.16 8.38
C ARG A 205 21.47 -4.62 8.02
N ILE A 206 22.22 -5.53 8.62
CA ILE A 206 22.07 -6.96 8.34
C ILE A 206 21.50 -7.62 9.59
N TRP A 207 20.45 -8.41 9.42
CA TRP A 207 19.70 -9.01 10.52
C TRP A 207 19.78 -10.54 10.45
N ARG A 208 20.20 -11.16 11.56
CA ARG A 208 20.29 -12.61 11.75
C ARG A 208 19.62 -12.95 13.07
N GLY A 209 18.44 -13.59 13.04
CA GLY A 209 17.56 -13.66 14.20
C GLY A 209 17.32 -12.27 14.80
N ARG A 210 17.75 -12.05 16.06
CA ARG A 210 17.59 -10.75 16.75
C ARG A 210 18.84 -9.86 16.68
N GLU A 211 19.91 -10.34 16.06
CA GLU A 211 21.18 -9.61 15.97
C GLU A 211 21.15 -8.59 14.84
N ARG A 212 21.68 -7.39 15.10
CA ARG A 212 21.99 -6.40 14.06
C ARG A 212 23.48 -6.41 13.79
N ILE A 213 23.85 -6.97 12.63
CA ILE A 213 25.21 -7.20 12.17
C ILE A 213 25.64 -6.07 11.24
N LYS A 214 26.90 -5.63 11.35
CA LYS A 214 27.51 -4.70 10.41
C LYS A 214 28.18 -5.46 9.27
N VAL A 215 28.35 -4.81 8.12
CA VAL A 215 29.17 -5.33 7.01
C VAL A 215 30.57 -5.74 7.48
N ALA A 216 31.20 -4.93 8.35
CA ALA A 216 32.52 -5.22 8.91
C ALA A 216 32.58 -6.52 9.74
N ASP A 217 31.48 -6.85 10.41
CA ASP A 217 31.38 -8.05 11.25
C ASP A 217 31.31 -9.29 10.33
N LEU A 218 30.54 -9.25 9.24
CA LEU A 218 30.52 -10.33 8.24
C LEU A 218 31.87 -10.54 7.55
N ILE A 219 32.65 -9.47 7.35
CA ILE A 219 34.03 -9.57 6.84
C ILE A 219 34.94 -10.24 7.87
N THR A 220 34.80 -9.86 9.14
CA THR A 220 35.59 -10.44 10.25
C THR A 220 35.26 -11.92 10.46
N GLU A 221 33.99 -12.30 10.34
CA GLU A 221 33.49 -13.68 10.33
C GLU A 221 33.91 -14.46 9.07
N LYS A 222 34.53 -13.80 8.08
CA LYS A 222 34.89 -14.35 6.75
C LYS A 222 33.68 -14.82 5.93
N ALA A 223 32.48 -14.44 6.34
CA ALA A 223 31.25 -14.67 5.58
C ALA A 223 31.24 -13.84 4.30
N TRP A 224 31.74 -12.59 4.34
CA TRP A 224 31.93 -11.72 3.18
C TRP A 224 33.44 -11.46 2.95
N PRO A 225 33.88 -11.17 1.70
CA PRO A 225 35.29 -10.91 1.43
C PRO A 225 35.69 -9.52 1.94
N ALA A 226 36.94 -9.33 2.37
CA ALA A 226 37.44 -8.01 2.77
C ALA A 226 37.49 -7.01 1.59
N SER A 227 37.67 -7.52 0.37
CA SER A 227 37.60 -6.77 -0.88
C SER A 227 37.42 -7.74 -2.06
N GLY A 228 36.86 -7.26 -3.16
CA GLY A 228 36.65 -8.00 -4.39
C GLY A 228 35.35 -8.81 -4.39
N LYS A 229 35.26 -9.72 -5.35
CA LYS A 229 34.06 -10.50 -5.64
C LYS A 229 33.98 -11.78 -4.83
N LYS A 230 32.77 -12.16 -4.42
CA LYS A 230 32.44 -13.46 -3.85
C LYS A 230 31.07 -13.90 -4.33
N ASP A 231 30.97 -15.16 -4.74
CA ASP A 231 29.69 -15.82 -4.98
C ASP A 231 28.97 -16.09 -3.65
N LEU A 232 27.68 -15.72 -3.61
CA LEU A 232 26.78 -15.89 -2.47
C LEU A 232 25.81 -17.07 -2.68
N GLY A 233 25.92 -17.78 -3.81
CA GLY A 233 25.23 -19.06 -4.02
C GLY A 233 23.71 -18.96 -4.07
N GLY A 234 23.15 -17.79 -4.40
CA GLY A 234 21.71 -17.57 -4.42
C GLY A 234 21.07 -17.57 -3.03
N GLN A 235 21.77 -17.08 -2.00
CA GLN A 235 21.23 -17.01 -0.64
C GLN A 235 19.89 -16.27 -0.63
N ALA A 236 18.84 -16.92 -0.12
CA ALA A 236 17.51 -16.35 -0.02
C ALA A 236 17.43 -15.37 1.16
N VAL A 237 16.99 -14.14 0.90
CA VAL A 237 16.84 -13.07 1.90
C VAL A 237 15.61 -12.21 1.60
N LEU A 238 15.23 -11.36 2.53
CA LEU A 238 14.41 -10.18 2.24
C LEU A 238 15.29 -8.93 2.26
N LEU A 239 15.01 -7.99 1.35
CA LEU A 239 15.76 -6.75 1.21
C LEU A 239 14.89 -5.54 1.50
N GLY A 240 15.40 -4.63 2.34
CA GLY A 240 14.87 -3.29 2.45
C GLY A 240 15.54 -2.43 1.39
N ILE A 241 14.75 -1.89 0.45
CA ILE A 241 15.28 -1.14 -0.68
C ILE A 241 14.96 0.35 -0.52
N THR A 242 15.98 1.17 -0.71
CA THR A 242 15.92 2.63 -0.72
C THR A 242 16.56 3.17 -1.99
N TRP A 243 16.38 4.46 -2.25
CA TRP A 243 17.21 5.18 -3.21
C TRP A 243 18.24 6.04 -2.48
N LYS A 244 19.49 6.02 -2.98
CA LYS A 244 20.57 6.91 -2.55
C LYS A 244 21.32 7.42 -3.78
N PRO A 245 21.84 8.66 -3.75
CA PRO A 245 22.80 9.10 -4.74
C PRO A 245 24.04 8.19 -4.74
N ALA A 246 24.40 7.65 -5.90
CA ALA A 246 25.62 6.86 -6.05
C ALA A 246 26.75 7.72 -6.65
N PRO A 247 28.00 7.57 -6.17
CA PRO A 247 29.15 8.28 -6.73
C PRO A 247 29.46 7.79 -8.15
N GLY A 248 29.75 8.72 -9.06
CA GLY A 248 30.12 8.45 -10.45
C GLY A 248 29.86 9.67 -11.33
N ASP A 249 30.51 9.75 -12.50
CA ASP A 249 29.99 10.62 -13.54
C ASP A 249 28.65 10.03 -14.01
N GLY A 250 27.72 10.88 -14.40
CA GLY A 250 26.43 10.45 -14.97
C GLY A 250 26.62 9.83 -16.36
N LEU A 251 27.51 8.84 -16.51
CA LEU A 251 27.74 7.98 -17.66
C LEU A 251 27.99 6.54 -17.18
N SER A 252 28.54 6.38 -15.96
CA SER A 252 28.85 5.10 -15.30
C SER A 252 27.65 4.26 -14.78
N GLY A 253 26.42 4.53 -15.23
CA GLY A 253 25.25 3.68 -14.94
C GLY A 253 24.60 3.86 -13.57
N ALA A 254 24.97 4.89 -12.80
CA ALA A 254 24.37 5.23 -11.49
C ALA A 254 22.90 5.71 -11.55
N PHE A 255 22.25 5.63 -12.71
CA PHE A 255 21.02 6.38 -12.99
C PHE A 255 19.73 5.75 -12.48
N THR A 256 19.73 4.43 -12.32
CA THR A 256 18.59 3.60 -11.89
C THR A 256 18.98 2.66 -10.75
N GLN A 257 20.13 2.91 -10.12
CA GLN A 257 20.67 2.01 -9.11
C GLN A 257 20.00 2.23 -7.75
N PHE A 258 19.38 1.18 -7.22
CA PHE A 258 18.82 1.19 -5.87
C PHE A 258 19.85 0.76 -4.82
N HIS A 259 19.53 1.04 -3.56
CA HIS A 259 20.39 0.82 -2.41
C HIS A 259 19.73 -0.11 -1.39
N ILE A 260 20.49 -1.07 -0.89
CA ILE A 260 20.07 -1.99 0.16
C ILE A 260 20.26 -1.29 1.50
N SER A 261 19.15 -0.95 2.14
CA SER A 261 19.13 -0.42 3.51
C SER A 261 19.15 -1.54 4.55
N ASP A 262 18.51 -2.68 4.26
CA ASP A 262 18.39 -3.80 5.17
C ASP A 262 18.50 -5.13 4.43
N ILE A 263 19.10 -6.12 5.10
CA ILE A 263 19.13 -7.52 4.67
C ILE A 263 18.64 -8.36 5.85
N TRP A 264 17.49 -9.01 5.70
CA TRP A 264 17.00 -10.02 6.64
C TRP A 264 17.41 -11.40 6.15
N LEU A 265 18.33 -12.04 6.85
CA LEU A 265 18.95 -13.31 6.44
C LEU A 265 18.07 -14.54 6.72
N ASP A 266 17.08 -14.39 7.60
CA ASP A 266 16.23 -15.48 8.06
C ASP A 266 14.81 -15.00 8.43
N ASP A 267 13.86 -15.94 8.48
CA ASP A 267 12.45 -15.65 8.78
C ASP A 267 12.28 -15.06 10.21
N ASP A 268 13.09 -15.47 11.18
CA ASP A 268 13.06 -14.94 12.56
C ASP A 268 13.37 -13.44 12.58
N SER A 269 14.33 -12.99 11.78
CA SER A 269 14.75 -11.59 11.73
C SER A 269 13.68 -10.65 11.18
N ILE A 270 12.97 -11.04 10.11
CA ILE A 270 11.87 -10.23 9.58
C ILE A 270 10.64 -10.30 10.48
N GLN A 271 10.37 -11.45 11.12
CA GLN A 271 9.30 -11.57 12.10
C GLN A 271 9.53 -10.63 13.28
N HIS A 272 10.78 -10.51 13.75
CA HIS A 272 11.12 -9.59 14.83
C HIS A 272 10.87 -8.12 14.45
N ALA A 273 11.20 -7.72 13.22
CA ALA A 273 10.87 -6.38 12.73
C ALA A 273 9.35 -6.17 12.61
N ALA A 274 8.62 -7.18 12.13
CA ALA A 274 7.17 -7.17 12.01
C ALA A 274 6.46 -7.05 13.37
N GLU A 275 7.00 -7.68 14.42
CA GLU A 275 6.49 -7.57 15.80
C GLU A 275 6.49 -6.13 16.29
N PHE A 276 7.63 -5.44 16.21
CA PHE A 276 7.73 -4.04 16.63
C PHE A 276 6.84 -3.11 15.82
N GLN A 277 6.81 -3.28 14.49
CA GLN A 277 5.93 -2.49 13.63
C GLN A 277 4.45 -2.75 13.96
N THR A 278 4.10 -4.00 14.28
CA THR A 278 2.75 -4.37 14.73
C THR A 278 2.37 -3.69 16.05
N GLU A 279 3.26 -3.64 17.04
CA GLU A 279 2.99 -2.93 18.31
C GLU A 279 2.83 -1.42 18.12
N THR A 280 3.69 -0.80 17.30
CA THR A 280 3.59 0.62 16.92
C THR A 280 2.22 0.91 16.31
N HIS A 281 1.83 0.12 15.32
CA HIS A 281 0.56 0.31 14.63
C HIS A 281 -0.66 -0.01 15.50
N LYS A 282 -0.61 -1.01 16.38
CA LYS A 282 -1.69 -1.26 17.36
C LYS A 282 -1.90 -0.06 18.27
N THR A 283 -0.83 0.53 18.77
CA THR A 283 -0.90 1.75 19.60
C THR A 283 -1.51 2.91 18.82
N PHE A 284 -1.10 3.06 17.55
CA PHE A 284 -1.66 4.05 16.64
C PHE A 284 -3.18 3.88 16.47
N ILE A 285 -3.66 2.68 16.10
CA ILE A 285 -5.09 2.43 15.90
C ILE A 285 -5.89 2.60 17.19
N ARG A 286 -5.39 2.13 18.35
CA ARG A 286 -6.10 2.33 19.63
C ARG A 286 -6.28 3.80 19.99
N SER A 287 -5.26 4.62 19.76
CA SER A 287 -5.32 6.05 20.07
C SER A 287 -6.23 6.86 19.12
N ARG A 288 -6.36 6.44 17.86
CA ARG A 288 -7.16 7.15 16.85
C ARG A 288 -8.47 6.47 16.48
N TRP A 289 -8.71 5.28 17.01
CA TRP A 289 -9.90 4.46 16.82
C TRP A 289 -9.95 3.77 15.44
N MET A 290 -10.68 2.65 15.38
CA MET A 290 -10.79 1.81 14.19
C MET A 290 -11.59 2.54 13.11
N PRO A 291 -11.06 2.73 11.90
CA PRO A 291 -11.83 3.30 10.81
C PRO A 291 -12.86 2.30 10.26
N ALA A 292 -13.99 2.83 9.84
CA ALA A 292 -15.09 2.10 9.25
C ALA A 292 -15.88 3.02 8.32
N TRP A 293 -16.81 2.46 7.56
CA TRP A 293 -17.89 3.24 6.96
C TRP A 293 -19.23 2.74 7.47
N VAL A 294 -20.26 3.59 7.35
CA VAL A 294 -21.64 3.21 7.68
C VAL A 294 -22.29 2.57 6.46
N ASP A 295 -22.75 1.33 6.60
CA ASP A 295 -23.49 0.62 5.57
C ASP A 295 -24.96 1.05 5.55
N ALA A 296 -25.60 1.06 6.73
CA ALA A 296 -27.02 1.34 6.90
C ALA A 296 -27.35 1.87 8.29
N ILE A 297 -28.52 2.48 8.43
CA ILE A 297 -29.04 2.98 9.71
C ILE A 297 -30.51 2.61 9.85
N GLU A 298 -30.86 2.03 10.99
CA GLU A 298 -32.24 1.84 11.44
C GLU A 298 -32.57 2.92 12.48
N TYR A 299 -33.46 3.86 12.12
CA TYR A 299 -33.83 4.96 13.01
C TYR A 299 -34.90 4.53 14.01
N GLY A 300 -34.63 4.86 15.28
CA GLY A 300 -35.59 4.82 16.38
C GLY A 300 -36.21 6.20 16.65
N LYS A 301 -36.82 6.35 17.83
CA LYS A 301 -37.38 7.63 18.28
C LYS A 301 -36.33 8.46 19.02
N PHE A 302 -36.47 9.78 18.98
CA PHE A 302 -35.70 10.74 19.79
C PHE A 302 -34.18 10.62 19.64
N GLY A 303 -33.69 10.45 18.41
CA GLY A 303 -32.25 10.38 18.12
C GLY A 303 -31.63 8.99 18.25
N ARG A 304 -32.38 8.00 18.77
CA ARG A 304 -31.93 6.61 18.82
C ARG A 304 -31.79 6.02 17.43
N ALA A 305 -30.73 5.26 17.19
CA ALA A 305 -30.52 4.53 15.96
C ALA A 305 -29.62 3.30 16.17
N THR A 306 -29.83 2.28 15.35
CA THR A 306 -28.87 1.18 15.17
C THR A 306 -28.09 1.42 13.88
N VAL A 307 -26.78 1.53 14.00
CA VAL A 307 -25.85 1.79 12.91
C VAL A 307 -25.17 0.49 12.54
N THR A 308 -25.26 0.11 11.28
CA THR A 308 -24.51 -1.00 10.71
C THR A 308 -23.27 -0.43 10.01
N ALA A 309 -22.08 -0.88 10.42
CA ALA A 309 -20.82 -0.34 9.90
C ALA A 309 -19.78 -1.44 9.63
N THR A 310 -19.11 -1.35 8.48
CA THR A 310 -18.03 -2.27 8.09
C THR A 310 -16.68 -1.69 8.48
N LEU A 311 -15.94 -2.43 9.31
CA LEU A 311 -14.59 -2.03 9.76
C LEU A 311 -13.59 -2.20 8.61
N PHE A 312 -12.68 -1.24 8.45
CA PHE A 312 -11.66 -1.32 7.41
C PHE A 312 -10.58 -2.36 7.75
N GLY A 313 -10.04 -2.95 6.69
CA GLY A 313 -9.01 -3.98 6.70
C GLY A 313 -7.61 -3.44 6.91
N GLY A 314 -6.63 -4.34 6.84
CA GLY A 314 -5.21 -3.99 6.93
C GLY A 314 -4.69 -3.84 8.36
N MET A 315 -5.51 -4.05 9.39
CA MET A 315 -5.09 -3.96 10.78
C MET A 315 -4.72 -5.33 11.38
N ASN A 316 -4.01 -5.35 12.50
CA ASN A 316 -3.70 -6.58 13.22
C ASN A 316 -5.00 -7.20 13.81
N SER A 317 -5.12 -8.52 13.72
CA SER A 317 -6.33 -9.26 14.15
C SER A 317 -6.72 -9.03 15.62
N ALA A 318 -5.74 -8.79 16.50
CA ALA A 318 -6.00 -8.51 17.90
C ALA A 318 -6.81 -7.23 18.13
N LEU A 319 -6.75 -6.24 17.23
CA LEU A 319 -7.57 -5.03 17.32
C LEU A 319 -9.04 -5.33 17.05
N TYR A 320 -9.33 -6.18 16.06
CA TYR A 320 -10.71 -6.57 15.75
C TYR A 320 -11.33 -7.43 16.86
N ASN A 321 -10.51 -8.24 17.55
CA ASN A 321 -10.97 -9.06 18.68
C ASN A 321 -11.48 -8.24 19.87
N ASP A 322 -11.17 -6.94 19.94
CA ASP A 322 -11.68 -6.03 20.97
C ASP A 322 -13.14 -5.60 20.71
N PHE A 323 -13.67 -5.80 19.50
CA PHE A 323 -15.07 -5.54 19.15
C PHE A 323 -15.92 -6.77 19.49
N LYS A 324 -16.74 -6.67 20.53
CA LYS A 324 -17.55 -7.78 21.05
C LYS A 324 -18.98 -7.33 21.29
N ARG A 325 -19.93 -8.25 21.18
CA ARG A 325 -21.33 -8.02 21.53
C ARG A 325 -21.48 -7.62 23.01
N GLY A 326 -22.35 -6.66 23.27
CA GLY A 326 -22.75 -6.21 24.61
C GLY A 326 -21.83 -5.17 25.24
N ILE A 327 -20.68 -4.86 24.64
CA ILE A 327 -19.73 -3.88 25.20
C ILE A 327 -20.15 -2.45 24.81
N GLY A 328 -19.78 -1.49 25.67
CA GLY A 328 -19.88 -0.08 25.37
C GLY A 328 -18.86 0.33 24.30
N ALA A 329 -19.24 1.27 23.45
CA ALA A 329 -18.39 1.82 22.40
C ALA A 329 -18.72 3.29 22.13
N GLN A 330 -17.81 3.96 21.42
CA GLN A 330 -18.01 5.31 20.91
C GLN A 330 -17.72 5.35 19.42
N ILE A 331 -18.51 6.13 18.69
CA ILE A 331 -18.38 6.37 17.25
C ILE A 331 -18.37 7.87 16.98
N ASN A 332 -17.56 8.29 16.02
CA ASN A 332 -17.54 9.66 15.54
C ASN A 332 -17.34 9.71 14.03
N GLY A 333 -17.81 10.78 13.38
CA GLY A 333 -17.57 11.03 11.97
C GLY A 333 -16.09 11.28 11.67
N ALA A 334 -15.65 10.82 10.51
CA ALA A 334 -14.31 11.07 9.98
C ALA A 334 -14.37 11.47 8.50
N GLU A 335 -13.31 12.10 8.02
CA GLU A 335 -13.12 12.41 6.60
C GLU A 335 -12.52 11.23 5.84
N ASN A 336 -12.47 11.33 4.50
CA ASN A 336 -11.81 10.34 3.64
C ASN A 336 -10.32 10.15 3.97
N THR A 337 -9.67 11.18 4.52
CA THR A 337 -8.29 11.13 5.03
C THR A 337 -8.18 10.47 6.41
N LEU A 338 -9.30 9.99 6.96
CA LEU A 338 -9.46 9.48 8.31
C LEU A 338 -9.19 10.52 9.41
N LYS A 339 -9.21 11.82 9.13
CA LYS A 339 -9.20 12.84 10.19
C LYS A 339 -10.53 12.82 10.94
N HIS A 340 -10.49 12.99 12.26
CA HIS A 340 -11.71 13.17 13.05
C HIS A 340 -12.36 14.51 12.66
N THR A 341 -13.69 14.54 12.52
CA THR A 341 -14.39 15.77 12.14
C THR A 341 -14.34 16.84 13.21
N ALA A 342 -14.15 16.48 14.49
CA ALA A 342 -13.69 17.41 15.52
C ALA A 342 -12.75 16.72 16.53
N GLY A 343 -11.86 17.50 17.15
CA GLY A 343 -10.85 16.96 18.07
C GLY A 343 -10.18 17.96 19.01
N HIS A 344 -10.64 19.22 19.09
CA HIS A 344 -10.01 20.23 19.96
C HIS A 344 -10.02 19.85 21.46
N TYR A 345 -11.02 19.10 21.91
CA TYR A 345 -11.07 18.47 23.24
C TYR A 345 -10.97 16.94 23.17
N GLY A 346 -10.51 16.44 22.02
CA GLY A 346 -10.33 15.02 21.72
C GLY A 346 -11.55 14.42 21.03
N PRO A 347 -11.37 13.31 20.28
CA PRO A 347 -12.46 12.66 19.54
C PRO A 347 -13.64 12.26 20.41
N GLY A 348 -13.39 11.92 21.68
CA GLY A 348 -14.43 11.51 22.63
C GLY A 348 -15.39 12.61 23.07
N HIS A 349 -15.09 13.89 22.82
CA HIS A 349 -15.92 15.00 23.29
C HIS A 349 -17.25 15.12 22.52
N ILE A 350 -17.23 14.83 21.21
CA ILE A 350 -18.42 14.91 20.34
C ILE A 350 -18.88 13.55 19.81
N ALA A 351 -18.32 12.46 20.34
CA ALA A 351 -18.64 11.12 19.89
C ALA A 351 -19.99 10.65 20.43
N SER A 352 -20.76 9.98 19.57
CA SER A 352 -21.95 9.25 19.97
C SER A 352 -21.53 8.01 20.75
N SER A 353 -22.13 7.81 21.93
CA SER A 353 -21.84 6.69 22.82
C SER A 353 -22.97 5.68 22.78
N GLY A 354 -22.67 4.41 23.03
CA GLY A 354 -23.63 3.36 22.75
C GLY A 354 -23.10 1.96 23.03
N LYS A 355 -23.81 0.95 22.52
CA LYS A 355 -23.44 -0.46 22.70
C LYS A 355 -23.30 -1.17 21.36
N ILE A 356 -22.35 -2.09 21.28
CA ILE A 356 -22.25 -3.02 20.15
C ILE A 356 -23.28 -4.14 20.36
N LEU A 357 -24.32 -4.18 19.53
CA LEU A 357 -25.38 -5.20 19.58
C LEU A 357 -24.97 -6.51 18.90
N GLY A 358 -24.10 -6.44 17.90
CA GLY A 358 -23.69 -7.58 17.09
C GLY A 358 -22.36 -7.33 16.37
N VAL A 359 -21.64 -8.41 16.12
CA VAL A 359 -20.41 -8.44 15.31
C VAL A 359 -20.53 -9.62 14.37
N THR A 360 -20.56 -9.35 13.08
CA THR A 360 -20.71 -10.36 12.02
C THR A 360 -19.44 -10.39 11.20
N LYS A 361 -18.98 -11.59 10.85
CA LYS A 361 -17.89 -11.77 9.90
C LYS A 361 -18.48 -12.27 8.58
N VAL A 362 -18.07 -11.67 7.49
CA VAL A 362 -18.42 -12.11 6.14
C VAL A 362 -17.64 -13.38 5.85
N ASP A 363 -18.34 -14.40 5.33
CA ASP A 363 -17.73 -15.62 4.86
C ASP A 363 -17.19 -15.44 3.43
N GLY A 364 -16.10 -16.13 3.10
CA GLY A 364 -15.50 -16.11 1.77
C GLY A 364 -14.34 -15.13 1.60
N GLU A 365 -14.13 -14.69 0.36
CA GLU A 365 -13.00 -13.82 0.01
C GLU A 365 -13.24 -12.39 0.50
N ILE A 366 -12.31 -11.88 1.29
CA ILE A 366 -12.37 -10.52 1.84
C ILE A 366 -11.55 -9.60 0.93
N PRO A 367 -12.18 -8.61 0.28
CA PRO A 367 -11.45 -7.70 -0.60
C PRO A 367 -10.44 -6.86 0.18
N VAL A 368 -9.33 -6.50 -0.47
CA VAL A 368 -8.32 -5.62 0.13
C VAL A 368 -8.96 -4.31 0.57
N GLY A 369 -8.63 -3.89 1.79
CA GLY A 369 -9.22 -2.71 2.44
C GLY A 369 -10.45 -3.00 3.29
N SER A 370 -11.07 -4.17 3.16
CA SER A 370 -12.11 -4.66 4.08
C SER A 370 -11.52 -5.54 5.17
N SER A 371 -12.07 -5.48 6.38
CA SER A 371 -11.77 -6.49 7.41
C SER A 371 -12.67 -7.73 7.28
N GLY A 372 -13.73 -7.66 6.48
CA GLY A 372 -14.83 -8.62 6.48
C GLY A 372 -15.65 -8.59 7.78
N ILE A 373 -15.45 -7.59 8.66
CA ILE A 373 -16.15 -7.48 9.95
C ILE A 373 -17.12 -6.31 9.92
N GLN A 374 -18.38 -6.61 10.19
CA GLN A 374 -19.44 -5.64 10.36
C GLN A 374 -19.87 -5.59 11.83
N ILE A 375 -20.10 -4.38 12.34
CA ILE A 375 -20.65 -4.15 13.68
C ILE A 375 -22.06 -3.55 13.57
N GLN A 376 -22.91 -3.91 14.53
CA GLN A 376 -24.18 -3.22 14.79
C GLN A 376 -24.02 -2.43 16.08
N PHE A 377 -24.15 -1.11 16.00
CA PHE A 377 -23.93 -0.18 17.10
C PHE A 377 -25.19 0.62 17.39
N GLU A 378 -25.75 0.47 18.58
CA GLU A 378 -26.88 1.27 19.05
C GLU A 378 -26.39 2.53 19.74
N THR A 379 -26.96 3.67 19.37
CA THR A 379 -26.76 4.98 20.02
C THR A 379 -28.10 5.65 20.26
N ASP A 380 -28.19 6.49 21.29
CA ASP A 380 -29.31 7.41 21.52
C ASP A 380 -29.11 8.80 20.88
N LEU A 381 -27.92 9.05 20.33
CA LEU A 381 -27.54 10.29 19.67
C LEU A 381 -26.98 10.00 18.28
N ILE A 382 -27.83 9.98 17.26
CA ILE A 382 -27.38 9.95 15.86
C ILE A 382 -27.07 11.36 15.34
N ILE A 383 -25.96 11.52 14.61
CA ILE A 383 -25.49 12.81 14.09
C ILE A 383 -25.20 12.73 12.59
N GLU A 384 -25.07 13.89 11.91
CA GLU A 384 -24.80 13.95 10.47
C GLU A 384 -23.48 13.28 10.04
N GLY A 385 -22.50 13.19 10.95
CA GLY A 385 -21.26 12.46 10.70
C GLY A 385 -21.45 10.94 10.59
N ILE A 386 -22.61 10.41 10.98
CA ILE A 386 -22.94 8.99 11.00
C ILE A 386 -24.18 8.78 10.11
N ARG A 387 -23.93 8.66 8.81
CA ARG A 387 -24.93 8.44 7.75
C ARG A 387 -24.43 7.38 6.77
N PRO A 388 -25.29 6.63 6.06
CA PRO A 388 -24.85 5.66 5.06
C PRO A 388 -23.83 6.27 4.08
N GLY A 389 -22.76 5.52 3.81
CA GLY A 389 -21.63 5.94 2.99
C GLY A 389 -20.63 6.89 3.67
N ARG A 390 -20.91 7.43 4.86
CA ARG A 390 -19.94 8.25 5.61
C ARG A 390 -18.87 7.39 6.26
N ILE A 391 -17.66 7.95 6.29
CA ILE A 391 -16.55 7.38 7.05
C ILE A 391 -16.70 7.76 8.51
N VAL A 392 -16.44 6.78 9.38
CA VAL A 392 -16.51 6.92 10.83
C VAL A 392 -15.28 6.30 11.46
N ARG A 393 -15.05 6.63 12.72
CA ARG A 393 -14.07 5.98 13.56
C ARG A 393 -14.76 5.48 14.82
N VAL A 394 -14.50 4.23 15.18
CA VAL A 394 -15.18 3.52 16.28
C VAL A 394 -14.16 2.97 17.25
N ARG A 395 -14.41 3.14 18.54
CA ARG A 395 -13.64 2.49 19.61
C ARG A 395 -14.54 1.70 20.56
N PRO A 396 -14.13 0.49 20.99
CA PRO A 396 -14.60 -0.09 22.23
C PRO A 396 -14.22 0.80 23.43
N GLU A 397 -15.00 0.76 24.49
CA GLU A 397 -14.71 1.52 25.71
C GLU A 397 -13.39 1.14 26.38
N SER A 398 -12.92 -0.10 26.16
CA SER A 398 -11.63 -0.62 26.65
C SER A 398 -10.41 0.08 26.05
N TRP A 399 -10.58 0.77 24.91
CA TRP A 399 -9.49 1.53 24.29
C TRP A 399 -9.28 2.87 25.03
N PRO A 400 -8.10 3.49 24.93
CA PRO A 400 -7.87 4.77 25.60
C PRO A 400 -8.70 5.92 24.98
N LYS A 401 -9.05 6.90 25.81
CA LYS A 401 -9.44 8.25 25.34
C LYS A 401 -8.15 9.06 25.14
N THR A 402 -7.79 9.34 23.90
CA THR A 402 -6.55 10.04 23.57
C THR A 402 -6.84 11.35 22.87
N GLN A 403 -6.12 12.40 23.27
CA GLN A 403 -6.07 13.67 22.54
C GLN A 403 -5.17 13.48 21.33
N ILE A 404 -5.63 13.91 20.16
CA ILE A 404 -4.87 13.77 18.91
C ILE A 404 -4.24 15.11 18.49
N PRO A 405 -3.12 15.10 17.77
CA PRO A 405 -2.48 16.32 17.28
C PRO A 405 -3.41 17.20 16.44
N ARG A 406 -3.14 18.51 16.40
CA ARG A 406 -3.93 19.52 15.69
C ARG A 406 -4.14 19.18 14.21
N GLU A 407 -3.18 18.53 13.60
CA GLU A 407 -3.16 18.18 12.18
C GLU A 407 -4.10 17.01 11.88
N GLU A 408 -4.48 16.19 12.87
CA GLU A 408 -5.22 14.94 12.69
C GLU A 408 -6.74 15.08 12.91
N TYR A 409 -7.24 16.31 13.12
CA TYR A 409 -8.67 16.62 13.17
C TYR A 409 -9.00 17.90 12.41
N LEU A 410 -10.28 18.05 12.04
CA LEU A 410 -10.76 19.29 11.42
C LEU A 410 -11.08 20.33 12.51
N PHE A 411 -10.56 21.54 12.33
CA PHE A 411 -10.97 22.70 13.12
C PHE A 411 -12.19 23.35 12.47
N GLN A 412 -13.24 23.63 13.24
CA GLN A 412 -14.54 24.12 12.73
C GLN A 412 -15.22 23.18 11.71
N ASN A 413 -14.88 21.88 11.70
CA ASN A 413 -15.46 20.85 10.83
C ASN A 413 -15.41 21.18 9.32
N SER A 414 -14.46 22.02 8.88
CA SER A 414 -14.31 22.37 7.46
C SER A 414 -13.25 21.47 6.80
N PRO A 415 -13.64 20.54 5.91
CA PRO A 415 -12.69 19.71 5.18
C PRO A 415 -11.89 20.49 4.13
N GLU A 416 -12.25 21.75 3.83
CA GLU A 416 -11.50 22.65 2.95
C GLU A 416 -10.30 23.30 3.66
N ASN A 417 -10.40 23.47 4.99
CA ASN A 417 -9.32 24.04 5.82
C ASN A 417 -8.24 22.99 6.15
N ARG A 418 -7.87 22.15 5.17
CA ARG A 418 -6.84 21.12 5.35
C ARG A 418 -5.51 21.79 5.63
N PHE A 419 -4.82 21.31 6.65
CA PHE A 419 -3.43 21.66 6.88
C PHE A 419 -2.56 20.44 6.59
N PRO A 420 -1.57 20.56 5.69
CA PRO A 420 -1.49 21.53 4.59
C PRO A 420 -2.62 21.37 3.55
N THR A 421 -2.84 22.35 2.65
CA THR A 421 -3.83 22.25 1.54
C THR A 421 -3.29 21.39 0.38
N PRO A 422 -4.10 20.99 -0.62
CA PRO A 422 -3.61 20.36 -1.86
C PRO A 422 -2.65 21.21 -2.71
N ASP A 423 -2.61 22.53 -2.51
CA ASP A 423 -1.74 23.43 -3.30
C ASP A 423 -0.24 23.23 -3.06
N ILE A 424 0.15 22.43 -2.06
CA ILE A 424 1.55 22.06 -1.84
C ILE A 424 2.12 21.18 -2.96
N PHE A 425 1.27 20.50 -3.71
CA PHE A 425 1.70 19.65 -4.81
C PHE A 425 1.89 20.49 -6.09
N PRO A 426 2.82 20.09 -6.98
CA PRO A 426 2.96 20.73 -8.27
C PRO A 426 1.64 20.71 -9.04
N LYS A 427 1.38 21.77 -9.80
CA LYS A 427 0.27 21.86 -10.74
C LYS A 427 0.79 21.29 -12.07
N TYR A 428 0.18 20.20 -12.53
CA TYR A 428 0.54 19.51 -13.77
C TYR A 428 -0.38 19.92 -14.91
#